data_AF-A0AA46NAJ0-F1
#
_entry.id   AF-A0AA46NAJ0-F1
#
_cell.length_a   1.000
_cell.length_b   1.000
_cell.length_c   1.000
_cell.angle_alpha   90.00
_cell.angle_beta   90.00
_cell.angle_gamma   90.00
#
_symmetry.space_group_name_H-M   'P 1'
#
loop_
_entity.id
_entity.type
_entity.pdbx_description
1 polymer ?
#
loop_
_entity_poly.entity_id
_entity_poly.type
_entity_poly.pdbx_seq_one_letter_code
_entity_poly.pdbx_strand_id
1 'polypeptide(L)'
;MNINTNIQSFSSQNGIKVTQNGNSNQSIDKSKNSEAVNININIDSKTLDTLNLLSSLEEETFIKSYNNFISDERRAIRNRLEEVYSKATKENKKFANPEQHISDKYYSQASPYYIEGLSRVEREVAHRHEMDYLKYGKLRNISFIDPNIKDLNSMNDRVESAEKKAFNRDMVNEQFQQLLNKYGISIPKDSNLRFTIEPYDYKVTVSGLDDKNLSSLIEDVLNTGDNSKELFRHISYSRSSYLDDSTQFDKDKSMKYGIYHNVKELTGYDLRELENIDGKFLTKDGTDVIELLRIGVMNSKNIPEQYKSVAFDSYSADLSEVARKGFENIEDLNLSIDYKNSSFHDVGQSETYGVGKRDWIYELKASKTQTLGEAFKEYRKDIVYGENSQDIIKDALNLKEFSFKGIKSEADSLLEKYGSKDMELIKLLLMQKYLMGKDDSEADKEFYKLLKEWEESKTQE
;
A
#
# COMPACT_ATOMS: atom_id res chain seq x y z
N MET A 1 28.93 54.43 24.59
CA MET A 1 27.78 53.62 24.16
C MET A 1 28.26 52.18 24.20
N ASN A 2 27.80 51.42 25.20
CA ASN A 2 28.30 50.08 25.51
C ASN A 2 27.81 49.08 24.46
N ILE A 3 28.73 48.50 23.68
CA ILE A 3 28.44 47.32 22.88
C ILE A 3 28.86 46.12 23.73
N ASN A 4 27.85 45.42 24.24
CA ASN A 4 28.00 44.25 25.09
C ASN A 4 28.28 43.04 24.19
N THR A 5 29.53 42.60 24.08
CA THR A 5 29.90 41.36 23.39
C THR A 5 29.73 40.17 24.34
N ASN A 6 28.53 39.60 24.37
CA ASN A 6 28.31 38.31 25.03
C ASN A 6 29.03 37.22 24.23
N ILE A 7 30.17 36.76 24.74
CA ILE A 7 30.83 35.53 24.34
C ILE A 7 29.98 34.38 24.90
N GLN A 8 29.21 33.71 24.05
CA GLN A 8 28.59 32.45 24.43
C GLN A 8 29.62 31.32 24.28
N SER A 9 29.98 30.74 25.41
CA SER A 9 30.76 29.52 25.50
C SER A 9 29.81 28.34 25.66
N PHE A 10 29.87 27.36 24.74
CA PHE A 10 29.19 26.08 24.88
C PHE A 10 30.22 24.96 24.97
N SER A 11 30.10 24.15 26.02
CA SER A 11 30.92 22.96 26.25
C SER A 11 30.23 21.74 25.61
N SER A 12 30.88 21.10 24.64
CA SER A 12 30.57 19.70 24.32
C SER A 12 31.11 18.81 25.44
N GLN A 13 30.37 17.75 25.78
CA GLN A 13 30.84 16.67 26.66
C GLN A 13 31.92 15.86 25.93
N ASN A 14 33.11 16.46 25.85
CA ASN A 14 34.46 15.88 25.71
C ASN A 14 35.41 16.99 25.20
N GLY A 15 35.65 17.96 26.06
CA GLY A 15 36.90 18.72 26.19
C GLY A 15 37.68 19.12 24.94
N ILE A 16 37.12 19.93 24.03
CA ILE A 16 37.92 20.84 23.20
C ILE A 16 37.29 22.23 23.25
N LYS A 17 38.03 23.18 23.86
CA LYS A 17 37.65 24.59 23.93
C LYS A 17 38.22 25.28 22.70
N VAL A 18 37.40 25.57 21.70
CA VAL A 18 37.82 26.33 20.51
C VAL A 18 37.61 27.82 20.78
N THR A 19 38.69 28.60 20.73
CA THR A 19 38.66 30.07 20.83
C THR A 19 39.05 30.67 19.49
N GLN A 20 38.22 31.60 18.99
CA GLN A 20 38.47 32.37 17.77
C GLN A 20 39.69 33.29 17.94
N ASN A 21 40.61 33.25 16.97
CA ASN A 21 41.44 34.40 16.64
C ASN A 21 41.41 34.57 15.12
N GLY A 22 40.64 35.54 14.64
CA GLY A 22 40.71 35.99 13.25
C GLY A 22 42.03 36.71 13.00
N ASN A 23 42.70 36.39 11.90
CA ASN A 23 43.92 37.05 11.46
C ASN A 23 43.67 38.55 11.24
N SER A 24 44.01 39.37 12.23
CA SER A 24 44.38 40.76 12.04
C SER A 24 45.78 40.95 12.60
N ASN A 25 46.73 41.28 11.72
CA ASN A 25 48.09 41.66 12.10
C ASN A 25 48.05 42.86 13.05
N GLN A 26 48.14 42.61 14.36
CA GLN A 26 48.55 43.60 15.35
C GLN A 26 49.53 42.96 16.32
N SER A 27 50.61 43.70 16.57
CA SER A 27 51.74 43.40 17.42
C SER A 27 51.34 42.89 18.81
N ILE A 28 51.87 41.72 19.18
CA ILE A 28 51.72 41.12 20.51
C ILE A 28 52.61 41.87 21.50
N ASP A 29 51.97 42.53 22.48
CA ASP A 29 52.62 42.93 23.71
C ASP A 29 52.57 41.76 24.70
N LYS A 30 53.75 41.32 25.16
CA LYS A 30 53.91 40.14 26.04
C LYS A 30 53.50 40.50 27.46
N SER A 31 52.42 39.91 27.99
CA SER A 31 52.44 39.43 29.38
C SER A 31 51.32 38.43 29.71
N LYS A 32 51.74 37.42 30.49
CA LYS A 32 51.00 36.47 31.33
C LYS A 32 50.63 35.11 30.73
N ASN A 33 51.37 34.13 31.25
CA ASN A 33 51.15 32.69 31.21
C ASN A 33 49.69 32.30 31.48
N SER A 34 49.06 31.67 30.49
CA SER A 34 48.26 30.47 30.69
C SER A 34 48.56 29.57 29.51
N GLU A 35 48.98 28.33 29.76
CA GLU A 35 49.23 27.32 28.72
C GLU A 35 47.92 26.99 28.01
N ALA A 36 47.54 27.82 27.03
CA ALA A 36 46.62 27.43 25.99
C ALA A 36 47.40 26.62 24.98
N VAL A 37 47.16 25.30 24.94
CA VAL A 37 47.61 24.45 23.84
C VAL A 37 46.88 24.93 22.59
N ASN A 38 47.53 25.79 21.81
CA ASN A 38 47.05 26.20 20.50
C ASN A 38 47.22 25.02 19.54
N ILE A 39 46.19 24.18 19.44
CA ILE A 39 46.10 23.18 18.38
C ILE A 39 45.77 23.95 17.11
N ASN A 40 46.77 24.15 16.24
CA ASN A 40 46.59 24.74 14.93
C ASN A 40 45.98 23.67 14.01
N ILE A 41 44.68 23.41 14.17
CA ILE A 41 43.96 22.48 13.29
C ILE A 41 43.77 23.21 11.96
N ASN A 42 44.48 22.76 10.93
CA ASN A 42 44.25 23.19 9.55
C ASN A 42 42.95 22.55 9.06
N ILE A 43 41.81 23.04 9.56
CA ILE A 43 40.48 22.64 9.12
C ILE A 43 40.25 23.35 7.79
N ASP A 44 40.06 22.59 6.71
CA ASP A 44 39.66 23.15 5.42
C ASP A 44 38.37 23.97 5.61
N SER A 45 38.25 25.10 4.92
CA SER A 45 37.10 26.02 5.09
C SER A 45 35.77 25.31 4.85
N LYS A 46 35.75 24.33 3.95
CA LYS A 46 34.58 23.48 3.69
C LYS A 46 34.17 22.66 4.91
N THR A 47 35.11 22.03 5.60
CA THR A 47 34.82 21.27 6.82
C THR A 47 34.31 22.19 7.93
N LEU A 48 34.85 23.41 8.03
CA LEU A 48 34.39 24.40 9.00
C LEU A 48 32.96 24.88 8.69
N ASP A 49 32.65 25.13 7.42
CA ASP A 49 31.30 25.52 6.98
C ASP A 49 30.28 24.41 7.25
N THR A 50 30.65 23.14 7.00
CA THR A 50 29.80 22.00 7.35
C THR A 50 29.58 21.90 8.85
N LEU A 51 30.62 22.05 9.68
CA LEU A 51 30.50 22.02 11.15
C LEU A 51 29.64 23.17 11.67
N ASN A 52 29.72 24.35 11.06
CA ASN A 52 28.85 25.48 11.40
C ASN A 52 27.39 25.18 11.02
N LEU A 53 27.13 24.60 9.85
CA LEU A 53 25.78 24.21 9.44
C LEU A 53 25.23 23.09 10.33
N LEU A 54 26.07 22.12 10.69
CA LEU A 54 25.74 21.11 11.69
C LEU A 54 25.41 21.77 13.02
N SER A 55 26.20 22.74 13.50
CA SER A 55 25.91 23.44 14.77
C SER A 55 24.60 24.24 14.77
N SER A 56 24.06 24.54 13.58
CA SER A 56 22.73 25.15 13.42
C SER A 56 21.57 24.15 13.44
N LEU A 57 21.84 22.85 13.62
CA LEU A 57 20.93 21.68 13.67
C LEU A 57 19.46 22.05 13.44
N GLU A 58 19.08 22.29 12.18
CA GLU A 58 17.69 22.16 11.80
C GLU A 58 17.35 20.67 11.85
N GLU A 59 16.38 20.29 12.68
CA GLU A 59 15.85 18.91 12.83
C GLU A 59 15.03 18.47 11.60
N GLU A 60 15.52 18.75 10.39
CA GLU A 60 14.80 18.48 9.16
C GLU A 60 15.09 17.06 8.64
N THR A 61 14.04 16.26 8.51
CA THR A 61 14.10 14.94 7.90
C THR A 61 13.98 15.04 6.37
N PHE A 62 15.06 14.69 5.67
CA PHE A 62 15.15 14.65 4.20
C PHE A 62 14.73 13.30 3.62
N ILE A 63 15.23 12.23 4.22
CA ILE A 63 15.01 10.86 3.76
C ILE A 63 13.59 10.43 4.14
N LYS A 64 12.88 9.85 3.18
CA LYS A 64 11.54 9.27 3.37
C LYS A 64 11.55 7.83 2.91
N SER A 65 11.33 6.91 3.84
CA SER A 65 11.22 5.48 3.57
C SER A 65 10.05 5.12 2.66
N TYR A 66 9.00 5.94 2.67
CA TYR A 66 7.80 5.75 1.86
C TYR A 66 7.55 6.97 0.98
N ASN A 67 7.50 6.74 -0.34
CA ASN A 67 7.24 7.79 -1.34
C ASN A 67 5.98 7.45 -2.14
N ASN A 68 5.39 8.47 -2.78
CA ASN A 68 4.10 8.39 -3.48
C ASN A 68 4.21 7.71 -4.85
N PHE A 69 4.55 6.43 -4.85
CA PHE A 69 4.60 5.62 -6.07
C PHE A 69 3.22 5.45 -6.69
N ILE A 70 3.15 5.62 -8.01
CA ILE A 70 2.01 5.27 -8.85
C ILE A 70 2.57 4.54 -10.07
N SER A 71 2.17 3.29 -10.28
CA SER A 71 2.60 2.51 -11.43
C SER A 71 2.13 3.13 -12.75
N ASP A 72 2.85 2.82 -13.83
CA ASP A 72 2.52 3.31 -15.16
C ASP A 72 1.16 2.77 -15.63
N GLU A 73 0.81 1.53 -15.27
CA GLU A 73 -0.49 0.93 -15.54
C GLU A 73 -1.62 1.72 -14.84
N ARG A 74 -1.47 2.06 -13.55
CA ARG A 74 -2.45 2.90 -12.84
C ARG A 74 -2.59 4.27 -13.46
N ARG A 75 -1.47 4.86 -13.92
CA ARG A 75 -1.48 6.16 -14.60
C ARG A 75 -2.22 6.06 -15.94
N ALA A 76 -1.93 5.04 -16.74
CA ALA A 76 -2.59 4.79 -18.02
C ALA A 76 -4.10 4.59 -17.88
N ILE A 77 -4.53 3.79 -16.91
CA ILE A 77 -5.96 3.57 -16.61
C ILE A 77 -6.64 4.88 -16.24
N ARG A 78 -6.06 5.65 -15.30
CA ARG A 78 -6.65 6.92 -14.86
C ARG A 78 -6.79 7.90 -16.03
N ASN A 79 -5.73 8.07 -16.81
CA ASN A 79 -5.72 9.00 -17.94
C ASN A 79 -6.75 8.61 -19.01
N ARG A 80 -6.84 7.31 -19.36
CA ARG A 80 -7.82 6.82 -20.36
C ARG A 80 -9.25 7.06 -19.90
N LEU A 81 -9.57 6.75 -18.64
CA LEU A 81 -10.92 6.95 -18.12
C LEU A 81 -11.28 8.43 -18.00
N GLU A 82 -10.34 9.28 -17.58
CA GLU A 82 -10.54 10.73 -17.52
C GLU A 82 -10.81 11.32 -18.91
N GLU A 83 -10.05 10.90 -19.92
CA GLU A 83 -10.27 11.31 -21.31
C GLU A 83 -11.66 10.90 -21.81
N VAL A 84 -12.00 9.60 -21.66
CA VAL A 84 -13.26 9.04 -22.14
C VAL A 84 -14.46 9.74 -21.49
N TYR A 85 -14.49 9.81 -20.17
CA TYR A 85 -15.67 10.31 -19.46
C TYR A 85 -15.77 11.83 -19.43
N SER A 86 -14.65 12.57 -19.49
CA SER A 86 -14.71 14.02 -19.69
C SER A 86 -15.30 14.37 -21.06
N LYS A 87 -14.96 13.62 -22.12
CA LYS A 87 -15.53 13.79 -23.45
C LYS A 87 -17.01 13.39 -23.48
N ALA A 88 -17.34 12.22 -22.95
CA ALA A 88 -18.73 11.75 -22.89
C ALA A 88 -19.63 12.72 -22.14
N THR A 89 -19.17 13.26 -21.00
CA THR A 89 -19.92 14.27 -20.22
C THR A 89 -20.21 15.54 -21.00
N LYS A 90 -19.27 16.02 -21.83
CA LYS A 90 -19.50 17.19 -22.69
C LYS A 90 -20.59 16.93 -23.72
N GLU A 91 -20.65 15.72 -24.27
CA GLU A 91 -21.71 15.31 -25.20
C GLU A 91 -23.07 15.16 -24.50
N ASN A 92 -23.11 14.47 -23.35
CA ASN A 92 -24.36 14.26 -22.61
C ASN A 92 -25.03 15.57 -22.19
N LYS A 93 -24.24 16.59 -21.84
CA LYS A 93 -24.74 17.92 -21.47
C LYS A 93 -25.43 18.68 -22.61
N LYS A 94 -25.34 18.20 -23.85
CA LYS A 94 -26.09 18.76 -24.99
C LYS A 94 -27.54 18.29 -25.04
N PHE A 95 -27.89 17.23 -24.30
CA PHE A 95 -29.25 16.70 -24.23
C PHE A 95 -30.06 17.43 -23.16
N ALA A 96 -31.38 17.54 -23.38
CA ALA A 96 -32.29 18.21 -22.44
C ALA A 96 -32.33 17.51 -21.06
N ASN A 97 -32.17 16.18 -21.04
CA ASN A 97 -32.02 15.39 -19.81
C ASN A 97 -30.78 14.49 -19.95
N PRO A 98 -29.59 14.95 -19.52
CA PRO A 98 -28.34 14.19 -19.64
C PRO A 98 -28.35 12.87 -18.87
N GLU A 99 -29.05 12.80 -17.74
CA GLU A 99 -29.09 11.61 -16.87
C GLU A 99 -29.94 10.51 -17.52
N GLN A 100 -31.08 10.88 -18.11
CA GLN A 100 -31.89 9.97 -18.90
C GLN A 100 -31.15 9.52 -20.16
N HIS A 101 -30.45 10.43 -20.84
CA HIS A 101 -29.64 10.08 -22.00
C HIS A 101 -28.57 9.04 -21.66
N ILE A 102 -27.86 9.21 -20.54
CA ILE A 102 -26.89 8.21 -20.04
C ILE A 102 -27.60 6.87 -19.75
N SER A 103 -28.74 6.90 -19.07
CA SER A 103 -29.52 5.68 -18.79
C SER A 103 -29.93 4.95 -20.07
N ASP A 104 -30.36 5.68 -21.09
CA ASP A 104 -30.79 5.14 -22.38
C ASP A 104 -29.64 4.45 -23.12
N LYS A 105 -28.41 5.02 -23.06
CA LYS A 105 -27.21 4.42 -23.66
C LYS A 105 -26.92 3.01 -23.14
N TYR A 106 -27.16 2.77 -21.86
CA TYR A 106 -26.75 1.51 -21.21
C TYR A 106 -27.90 0.51 -21.02
N TYR A 107 -29.14 0.98 -20.86
CA TYR A 107 -30.27 0.12 -20.46
C TYR A 107 -31.47 0.12 -21.42
N SER A 108 -31.54 1.02 -22.42
CA SER A 108 -32.68 1.10 -23.33
C SER A 108 -32.32 0.59 -24.72
N GLN A 109 -32.55 -0.69 -25.00
CA GLN A 109 -32.27 -1.31 -26.32
C GLN A 109 -32.99 -0.62 -27.49
N ALA A 110 -34.14 0.03 -27.23
CA ALA A 110 -34.88 0.78 -28.23
C ALA A 110 -34.29 2.18 -28.51
N SER A 111 -33.33 2.64 -27.70
CA SER A 111 -32.70 3.94 -27.88
C SER A 111 -31.75 3.92 -29.07
N PRO A 112 -31.74 4.97 -29.93
CA PRO A 112 -30.74 5.10 -30.99
C PRO A 112 -29.32 5.31 -30.44
N TYR A 113 -29.17 5.53 -29.13
CA TYR A 113 -27.88 5.70 -28.46
C TYR A 113 -27.44 4.46 -27.68
N TYR A 114 -28.20 3.36 -27.76
CA TYR A 114 -27.89 2.13 -27.04
C TYR A 114 -26.52 1.58 -27.45
N ILE A 115 -25.69 1.27 -26.46
CA ILE A 115 -24.37 0.68 -26.68
C ILE A 115 -24.51 -0.84 -26.67
N GLU A 116 -24.24 -1.47 -27.80
CA GLU A 116 -24.23 -2.93 -27.96
C GLU A 116 -22.91 -3.57 -27.49
N GLY A 117 -22.91 -4.89 -27.30
CA GLY A 117 -21.69 -5.67 -27.03
C GLY A 117 -21.10 -5.55 -25.62
N LEU A 118 -21.79 -4.90 -24.69
CA LEU A 118 -21.42 -4.84 -23.27
C LEU A 118 -22.17 -5.89 -22.45
N SER A 119 -21.46 -6.55 -21.53
CA SER A 119 -22.09 -7.37 -20.49
C SER A 119 -22.83 -6.51 -19.45
N ARG A 120 -23.67 -7.13 -18.62
CA ARG A 120 -24.43 -6.43 -17.57
C ARG A 120 -23.52 -5.66 -16.63
N VAL A 121 -22.44 -6.30 -16.15
CA VAL A 121 -21.48 -5.66 -15.24
C VAL A 121 -20.77 -4.48 -15.92
N GLU A 122 -20.43 -4.61 -17.20
CA GLU A 122 -19.80 -3.54 -17.96
C GLU A 122 -20.73 -2.34 -18.15
N ARG A 123 -22.02 -2.59 -18.40
CA ARG A 123 -23.06 -1.55 -18.46
C ARG A 123 -23.18 -0.81 -17.14
N GLU A 124 -23.31 -1.55 -16.03
CA GLU A 124 -23.43 -0.97 -14.69
C GLU A 124 -22.22 -0.10 -14.33
N VAL A 125 -21.02 -0.59 -14.62
CA VAL A 125 -19.77 0.15 -14.39
C VAL A 125 -19.68 1.40 -15.25
N ALA A 126 -19.89 1.28 -16.56
CA ALA A 126 -19.75 2.40 -17.48
C ALA A 126 -20.81 3.47 -17.23
N HIS A 127 -22.06 3.07 -16.98
CA HIS A 127 -23.14 3.95 -16.55
C HIS A 127 -22.78 4.69 -15.27
N ARG A 128 -22.33 3.99 -14.22
CA ARG A 128 -21.96 4.61 -12.94
C ARG A 128 -20.81 5.61 -13.10
N HIS A 129 -19.78 5.27 -13.87
CA HIS A 129 -18.65 6.15 -14.12
C HIS A 129 -19.07 7.42 -14.89
N GLU A 130 -19.91 7.29 -15.90
CA GLU A 130 -20.41 8.42 -16.67
C GLU A 130 -21.33 9.32 -15.82
N MET A 131 -22.16 8.74 -14.96
CA MET A 131 -22.97 9.47 -13.98
C MET A 131 -22.12 10.19 -12.92
N ASP A 132 -21.07 9.54 -12.41
CA ASP A 132 -20.13 10.16 -11.47
C ASP A 132 -19.46 11.38 -12.12
N TYR A 133 -19.01 11.27 -13.38
CA TYR A 133 -18.40 12.37 -14.11
C TYR A 133 -19.39 13.49 -14.42
N LEU A 134 -20.64 13.16 -14.79
CA LEU A 134 -21.70 14.15 -14.99
C LEU A 134 -21.94 14.98 -13.72
N LYS A 135 -22.01 14.32 -12.56
CA LYS A 135 -22.36 14.93 -11.28
C LYS A 135 -21.20 15.63 -10.58
N TYR A 136 -20.00 15.07 -10.65
CA TYR A 136 -18.85 15.50 -9.86
C TYR A 136 -17.65 15.99 -10.68
N GLY A 137 -17.67 15.81 -12.01
CA GLY A 137 -16.54 16.13 -12.87
C GLY A 137 -15.31 15.21 -12.70
N LYS A 138 -15.46 14.12 -11.96
CA LYS A 138 -14.41 13.11 -11.71
C LYS A 138 -15.04 11.76 -11.31
N LEU A 139 -14.30 10.68 -11.50
CA LEU A 139 -14.67 9.38 -10.93
C LEU A 139 -14.46 9.39 -9.41
N ARG A 140 -15.45 8.88 -8.67
CA ARG A 140 -15.28 8.65 -7.23
C ARG A 140 -14.57 7.33 -6.95
N ASN A 141 -14.91 6.28 -7.71
CA ASN A 141 -14.30 4.96 -7.62
C ASN A 141 -14.09 4.38 -9.01
N ILE A 142 -12.83 4.06 -9.34
CA ILE A 142 -12.45 3.39 -10.59
C ILE A 142 -12.71 1.89 -10.46
N SER A 143 -13.48 1.32 -11.38
CA SER A 143 -13.60 -0.13 -11.57
C SER A 143 -12.71 -0.60 -12.72
N PHE A 144 -11.92 -1.65 -12.48
CA PHE A 144 -11.06 -2.28 -13.50
C PHE A 144 -11.84 -3.14 -14.51
N ILE A 145 -13.16 -3.29 -14.31
CA ILE A 145 -14.08 -3.96 -15.24
C ILE A 145 -14.63 -2.97 -16.28
N ASP A 146 -14.28 -1.69 -16.20
CA ASP A 146 -14.72 -0.70 -17.19
C ASP A 146 -14.39 -1.15 -18.63
N PRO A 147 -15.36 -1.10 -19.56
CA PRO A 147 -15.14 -1.57 -20.92
C PRO A 147 -14.13 -0.73 -21.72
N ASN A 148 -13.86 0.52 -21.32
CA ASN A 148 -12.98 1.45 -22.04
C ASN A 148 -11.48 1.24 -21.77
N ILE A 149 -11.14 0.30 -20.88
CA ILE A 149 -9.75 -0.02 -20.48
C ILE A 149 -9.42 -1.50 -20.64
N LYS A 150 -10.27 -2.29 -21.31
CA LYS A 150 -10.06 -3.74 -21.49
C LYS A 150 -8.70 -4.07 -22.13
N ASP A 151 -8.26 -3.23 -23.05
CA ASP A 151 -7.01 -3.34 -23.81
C ASP A 151 -5.77 -2.97 -23.00
N LEU A 152 -5.93 -2.27 -21.87
CA LEU A 152 -4.79 -1.85 -21.06
C LEU A 152 -4.22 -3.01 -20.25
N ASN A 153 -2.92 -2.95 -19.96
CA ASN A 153 -2.25 -3.92 -19.11
C ASN A 153 -2.89 -3.94 -17.72
N SER A 154 -3.14 -5.15 -17.22
CA SER A 154 -3.53 -5.37 -15.84
C SER A 154 -2.35 -5.16 -14.91
N MET A 155 -2.65 -4.80 -13.66
CA MET A 155 -1.65 -4.71 -12.61
C MET A 155 -1.43 -6.09 -11.99
N ASN A 156 -0.18 -6.38 -11.66
CA ASN A 156 0.18 -7.55 -10.87
C ASN A 156 0.80 -7.10 -9.54
N ASP A 157 0.24 -7.55 -8.42
CA ASP A 157 0.65 -7.09 -7.08
C ASP A 157 2.14 -7.32 -6.79
N ARG A 158 2.72 -8.43 -7.30
CA ARG A 158 4.16 -8.72 -7.11
C ARG A 158 5.02 -7.76 -7.92
N VAL A 159 4.63 -7.48 -9.16
CA VAL A 159 5.32 -6.50 -10.02
C VAL A 159 5.22 -5.11 -9.41
N GLU A 160 4.01 -4.69 -9.04
CA GLU A 160 3.76 -3.36 -8.45
C GLU A 160 4.56 -3.17 -7.15
N SER A 161 4.63 -4.21 -6.31
CA SER A 161 5.45 -4.20 -5.09
C SER A 161 6.95 -4.02 -5.40
N ALA A 162 7.47 -4.74 -6.39
CA ALA A 162 8.87 -4.63 -6.79
C ALA A 162 9.20 -3.26 -7.40
N GLU A 163 8.35 -2.75 -8.30
CA GLU A 163 8.51 -1.41 -8.89
C GLU A 163 8.43 -0.31 -7.82
N LYS A 164 7.51 -0.43 -6.86
CA LYS A 164 7.38 0.52 -5.74
C LYS A 164 8.66 0.59 -4.91
N LYS A 165 9.27 -0.55 -4.60
CA LYS A 165 10.52 -0.61 -3.82
C LYS A 165 11.69 -0.05 -4.60
N ALA A 166 11.79 -0.34 -5.91
CA ALA A 166 12.78 0.27 -6.79
C ALA A 166 12.62 1.81 -6.85
N PHE A 167 11.38 2.29 -6.98
CA PHE A 167 11.08 3.72 -6.95
C PHE A 167 11.46 4.36 -5.62
N ASN A 168 11.06 3.76 -4.49
CA ASN A 168 11.45 4.26 -3.17
C ASN A 168 12.98 4.29 -3.00
N ARG A 169 13.70 3.29 -3.53
CA ARG A 169 15.16 3.27 -3.52
C ARG A 169 15.74 4.46 -4.28
N ASP A 170 15.20 4.81 -5.44
CA ASP A 170 15.65 5.97 -6.21
C ASP A 170 15.39 7.28 -5.48
N MET A 171 14.18 7.44 -4.93
CA MET A 171 13.84 8.63 -4.14
C MET A 171 14.75 8.78 -2.91
N VAL A 172 15.04 7.69 -2.21
CA VAL A 172 15.96 7.70 -1.06
C VAL A 172 17.39 8.04 -1.48
N ASN A 173 17.86 7.55 -2.64
CA ASN A 173 19.18 7.95 -3.18
C ASN A 173 19.22 9.46 -3.46
N GLU A 174 18.18 10.01 -4.08
CA GLU A 174 18.08 11.45 -4.37
C GLU A 174 18.02 12.29 -3.08
N GLN A 175 17.20 11.89 -2.11
CA GLN A 175 17.07 12.56 -0.82
C GLN A 175 18.38 12.51 -0.02
N PHE A 176 19.06 11.37 -0.03
CA PHE A 176 20.38 11.25 0.58
C PHE A 176 21.40 12.17 -0.10
N GLN A 177 21.39 12.25 -1.44
CA GLN A 177 22.28 13.17 -2.15
C GLN A 177 21.95 14.65 -1.85
N GLN A 178 20.67 15.00 -1.74
CA GLN A 178 20.24 16.35 -1.33
C GLN A 178 20.72 16.69 0.08
N LEU A 179 20.62 15.73 1.00
CA LEU A 179 21.13 15.87 2.36
C LEU A 179 22.65 16.11 2.34
N LEU A 180 23.43 15.30 1.64
CA LEU A 180 24.87 15.51 1.50
C LEU A 180 25.21 16.88 0.88
N ASN A 181 24.48 17.28 -0.16
CA ASN A 181 24.66 18.57 -0.83
C ASN A 181 24.37 19.75 0.11
N LYS A 182 23.31 19.67 0.94
CA LYS A 182 22.97 20.70 1.95
C LYS A 182 24.17 20.97 2.85
N TYR A 183 24.88 19.91 3.25
CA TYR A 183 26.04 19.98 4.14
C TYR A 183 27.40 20.06 3.42
N GLY A 184 27.42 20.21 2.09
CA GLY A 184 28.66 20.32 1.33
C GLY A 184 29.53 19.06 1.33
N ILE A 185 28.93 17.90 1.63
CA ILE A 185 29.62 16.60 1.73
C ILE A 185 29.68 15.96 0.35
N SER A 186 30.85 15.42 -0.01
CA SER A 186 31.04 14.66 -1.24
C SER A 186 31.65 13.30 -0.91
N ILE A 187 30.99 12.23 -1.34
CA ILE A 187 31.51 10.87 -1.25
C ILE A 187 32.41 10.61 -2.47
N PRO A 188 33.64 10.09 -2.31
CA PRO A 188 34.50 9.76 -3.44
C PRO A 188 33.83 8.80 -4.43
N LYS A 189 34.02 9.08 -5.73
CA LYS A 189 33.65 8.18 -6.83
C LYS A 189 34.43 6.87 -6.60
N ASP A 190 33.76 5.74 -6.56
CA ASP A 190 34.30 4.39 -6.26
C ASP A 190 34.40 3.97 -4.78
N SER A 191 33.94 4.80 -3.84
CA SER A 191 33.75 4.36 -2.45
C SER A 191 32.71 3.23 -2.37
N ASN A 192 33.03 2.19 -1.60
CA ASN A 192 32.09 1.15 -1.21
C ASN A 192 31.81 1.33 0.29
N LEU A 193 30.69 1.96 0.61
CA LEU A 193 30.33 2.24 1.99
C LEU A 193 29.34 1.19 2.48
N ARG A 194 29.37 0.93 3.78
CA ARG A 194 28.31 0.22 4.48
C ARG A 194 27.79 1.07 5.62
N PHE A 195 26.50 1.35 5.58
CA PHE A 195 25.75 2.01 6.63
C PHE A 195 25.10 0.93 7.49
N THR A 196 25.39 0.92 8.78
CA THR A 196 24.76 0.02 9.76
C THR A 196 24.01 0.86 10.76
N ILE A 197 22.74 0.57 10.99
CA ILE A 197 21.87 1.36 11.87
C ILE A 197 21.42 0.47 13.01
N GLU A 198 21.67 0.91 14.24
CA GLU A 198 21.21 0.20 15.43
C GLU A 198 19.71 0.43 15.66
N PRO A 199 18.99 -0.56 16.22
CA PRO A 199 17.54 -0.60 16.12
C PRO A 199 16.82 0.22 17.21
N TYR A 200 17.52 0.81 18.17
CA TYR A 200 16.95 1.40 19.37
C TYR A 200 16.89 2.93 19.30
N ASP A 201 18.03 3.58 19.08
CA ASP A 201 18.14 5.03 18.93
C ASP A 201 18.31 5.44 17.45
N TYR A 202 18.32 4.46 16.54
CA TYR A 202 18.54 4.61 15.11
C TYR A 202 19.85 5.31 14.74
N LYS A 203 20.90 5.18 15.56
CA LYS A 203 22.22 5.73 15.22
C LYS A 203 22.86 4.96 14.08
N VAL A 204 23.34 5.70 13.08
CA VAL A 204 24.09 5.12 11.96
C VAL A 204 25.59 5.06 12.24
N THR A 205 26.24 3.99 11.78
CA THR A 205 27.69 3.86 11.66
C THR A 205 28.06 3.60 10.21
N VAL A 206 29.10 4.27 9.72
CA VAL A 206 29.58 4.21 8.34
C VAL A 206 30.95 3.55 8.30
N SER A 207 31.07 2.51 7.47
CA SER A 207 32.33 1.80 7.23
C SER A 207 32.67 1.78 5.73
N GLY A 208 33.93 1.49 5.39
CA GLY A 208 34.40 1.46 4.00
C GLY A 208 35.13 2.71 3.51
N LEU A 209 35.36 3.69 4.40
CA LEU A 209 36.25 4.84 4.16
C LEU A 209 37.49 4.78 5.06
N ASP A 210 38.63 5.13 4.46
CA ASP A 210 39.87 5.40 5.19
C ASP A 210 39.80 6.75 5.92
N ASP A 211 39.10 7.73 5.32
CA ASP A 211 38.86 9.03 5.93
C ASP A 211 37.81 8.92 7.04
N LYS A 212 38.30 8.86 8.28
CA LYS A 212 37.47 8.81 9.48
C LYS A 212 36.70 10.11 9.73
N ASN A 213 37.26 11.26 9.35
CA ASN A 213 36.56 12.54 9.51
C ASN A 213 35.36 12.61 8.56
N LEU A 214 35.53 12.19 7.31
CA LEU A 214 34.42 12.10 6.36
C LEU A 214 33.37 11.09 6.81
N SER A 215 33.79 9.94 7.35
CA SER A 215 32.87 8.94 7.89
C SER A 215 32.00 9.52 9.01
N SER A 216 32.63 10.13 10.02
CA SER A 216 31.91 10.76 11.13
C SER A 216 31.03 11.92 10.67
N LEU A 217 31.46 12.70 9.68
CA LEU A 217 30.64 13.77 9.13
C LEU A 217 29.38 13.25 8.42
N ILE A 218 29.48 12.13 7.71
CA ILE A 218 28.31 11.46 7.10
C ILE A 218 27.39 10.90 8.18
N GLU A 219 27.94 10.29 9.23
CA GLU A 219 27.18 9.79 10.38
C GLU A 219 26.41 10.92 11.07
N ASP A 220 27.08 12.03 11.40
CA ASP A 220 26.48 13.20 12.04
C ASP A 220 25.33 13.77 11.21
N VAL A 221 25.51 13.90 9.89
CA VAL A 221 24.46 14.39 8.98
C VAL A 221 23.29 13.44 8.89
N LEU A 222 23.52 12.13 8.80
CA LEU A 222 22.43 11.15 8.78
C LEU A 222 21.70 11.02 10.13
N ASN A 223 22.36 11.34 11.24
CA ASN A 223 21.75 11.35 12.56
C ASN A 223 21.00 12.68 12.86
N THR A 224 20.95 13.63 11.91
CA THR A 224 20.05 14.79 12.00
C THR A 224 18.60 14.40 11.72
N GLY A 225 17.65 15.01 12.42
CA GLY A 225 16.22 14.68 12.27
C GLY A 225 15.96 13.17 12.44
N ASP A 226 15.04 12.62 11.65
CA ASP A 226 14.74 11.18 11.59
C ASP A 226 15.44 10.49 10.38
N ASN A 227 16.50 11.07 9.80
CA ASN A 227 17.07 10.57 8.52
C ASN A 227 17.57 9.12 8.63
N SER A 228 18.34 8.78 9.67
CA SER A 228 18.83 7.42 9.91
C SER A 228 17.70 6.44 10.25
N LYS A 229 16.69 6.87 10.99
CA LYS A 229 15.47 6.09 11.28
C LYS A 229 14.66 5.80 10.01
N GLU A 230 14.52 6.77 9.13
CA GLU A 230 13.87 6.60 7.83
C GLU A 230 14.70 5.67 6.93
N LEU A 231 16.03 5.72 7.00
CA LEU A 231 16.88 4.75 6.30
C LEU A 231 16.71 3.33 6.87
N PHE A 232 16.61 3.17 8.19
CA PHE A 232 16.31 1.88 8.83
C PHE A 232 14.95 1.31 8.38
N ARG A 233 13.91 2.16 8.37
CA ARG A 233 12.58 1.81 7.86
C ARG A 233 12.62 1.42 6.39
N HIS A 234 13.39 2.15 5.59
CA HIS A 234 13.55 1.86 4.17
C HIS A 234 14.18 0.48 3.92
N ILE A 235 15.22 0.11 4.68
CA ILE A 235 15.80 -1.25 4.64
C ILE A 235 14.73 -2.28 5.02
N SER A 236 13.96 -2.00 6.08
CA SER A 236 12.87 -2.87 6.55
C SER A 236 11.74 -3.07 5.54
N TYR A 237 11.38 -2.04 4.77
CA TYR A 237 10.32 -2.10 3.77
C TYR A 237 10.78 -2.62 2.41
N SER A 238 12.09 -2.63 2.16
CA SER A 238 12.65 -3.16 0.92
C SER A 238 12.55 -4.68 0.87
N ARG A 239 12.54 -5.37 2.02
CA ARG A 239 12.35 -6.83 2.07
C ARG A 239 10.99 -7.28 1.54
N SER A 240 10.94 -8.44 0.92
CA SER A 240 9.72 -9.14 0.52
C SER A 240 8.82 -9.37 1.74
N SER A 241 7.52 -9.42 1.51
CA SER A 241 6.54 -9.65 2.59
C SER A 241 6.65 -11.03 3.23
N TYR A 242 7.49 -11.92 2.69
CA TYR A 242 7.79 -13.24 3.25
C TYR A 242 9.01 -13.14 4.17
N LEU A 243 8.91 -13.67 5.38
CA LEU A 243 9.88 -13.51 6.48
C LEU A 243 11.29 -14.11 6.24
N ASP A 244 11.57 -14.69 5.08
CA ASP A 244 12.78 -15.51 4.85
C ASP A 244 13.69 -14.99 3.73
N ASP A 245 13.47 -13.79 3.20
CA ASP A 245 14.23 -13.31 2.04
C ASP A 245 15.49 -12.51 2.39
N SER A 246 15.69 -12.19 3.67
CA SER A 246 16.80 -11.37 4.15
C SER A 246 17.50 -12.00 5.36
N THR A 247 18.80 -12.26 5.23
CA THR A 247 19.64 -12.79 6.32
C THR A 247 19.86 -11.80 7.47
N GLN A 248 19.41 -10.55 7.32
CA GLN A 248 19.50 -9.54 8.37
C GLN A 248 18.38 -9.69 9.41
N PHE A 249 17.29 -10.35 9.03
CA PHE A 249 16.13 -10.56 9.90
C PHE A 249 16.18 -11.96 10.49
N ASP A 250 15.91 -12.01 11.78
CA ASP A 250 15.71 -13.25 12.52
C ASP A 250 14.53 -13.04 13.47
N LYS A 251 13.86 -14.13 13.85
CA LYS A 251 12.69 -14.09 14.72
C LYS A 251 13.00 -13.48 16.08
N ASP A 252 14.11 -13.88 16.70
CA ASP A 252 14.49 -13.41 18.03
C ASP A 252 14.94 -11.95 17.98
N LYS A 253 15.71 -11.56 16.97
CA LYS A 253 16.11 -10.16 16.75
C LYS A 253 14.89 -9.25 16.58
N SER A 254 13.91 -9.70 15.78
CA SER A 254 12.67 -8.95 15.50
C SER A 254 11.78 -8.83 16.73
N MET A 255 11.68 -9.91 17.51
CA MET A 255 10.96 -9.91 18.79
C MET A 255 11.62 -8.96 19.79
N LYS A 256 12.95 -9.03 19.98
CA LYS A 256 13.71 -8.12 20.84
C LYS A 256 13.50 -6.66 20.46
N TYR A 257 13.62 -6.33 19.17
CA TYR A 257 13.34 -5.00 18.65
C TYR A 257 11.90 -4.55 18.94
N GLY A 258 10.92 -5.37 18.62
CA GLY A 258 9.50 -5.03 18.80
C GLY A 258 9.15 -4.76 20.26
N ILE A 259 9.53 -5.66 21.17
CA ILE A 259 9.18 -5.49 22.59
C ILE A 259 9.91 -4.32 23.25
N TYR A 260 11.16 -4.05 22.85
CA TYR A 260 11.88 -2.85 23.29
C TYR A 260 11.07 -1.59 23.02
N HIS A 261 10.61 -1.38 21.78
CA HIS A 261 9.87 -0.18 21.40
C HIS A 261 8.50 -0.13 22.05
N ASN A 262 7.79 -1.27 22.16
CA ASN A 262 6.50 -1.33 22.85
C ASN A 262 6.63 -0.95 24.33
N VAL A 263 7.62 -1.47 25.05
CA VAL A 263 7.88 -1.11 26.45
C VAL A 263 8.23 0.37 26.55
N LYS A 264 9.13 0.87 25.69
CA LYS A 264 9.55 2.28 25.70
C LYS A 264 8.37 3.23 25.47
N GLU A 265 7.53 2.96 24.47
CA GLU A 265 6.38 3.78 24.12
C GLU A 265 5.30 3.75 25.22
N LEU A 266 4.99 2.58 25.76
CA LEU A 266 3.86 2.40 26.68
C LEU A 266 4.18 2.68 28.14
N THR A 267 5.47 2.59 28.52
CA THR A 267 5.90 2.71 29.93
C THR A 267 6.95 3.79 30.16
N GLY A 268 7.65 4.25 29.11
CA GLY A 268 8.78 5.18 29.20
C GLY A 268 10.13 4.54 29.54
N TYR A 269 10.14 3.28 29.98
CA TYR A 269 11.36 2.58 30.38
C TYR A 269 12.15 2.05 29.18
N ASP A 270 13.47 2.16 29.28
CA ASP A 270 14.42 1.59 28.32
C ASP A 270 14.88 0.23 28.83
N LEU A 271 14.57 -0.86 28.11
CA LEU A 271 14.93 -2.21 28.55
C LEU A 271 16.44 -2.41 28.73
N ARG A 272 17.30 -1.62 28.06
CA ARG A 272 18.75 -1.67 28.19
C ARG A 272 19.24 -1.18 29.56
N GLU A 273 18.42 -0.38 30.25
CA GLU A 273 18.75 0.22 31.54
C GLU A 273 18.18 -0.56 32.74
N LEU A 274 17.46 -1.66 32.49
CA LEU A 274 16.75 -2.42 33.51
C LEU A 274 17.49 -3.67 33.94
N GLU A 275 17.23 -4.12 35.16
CA GLU A 275 17.79 -5.36 35.66
C GLU A 275 16.96 -6.55 35.15
N ASN A 276 17.65 -7.51 34.53
CA ASN A 276 17.05 -8.78 34.14
C ASN A 276 17.37 -9.85 35.20
N ILE A 277 16.41 -10.15 36.06
CA ILE A 277 16.58 -11.07 37.20
C ILE A 277 15.44 -12.09 37.18
N ASP A 278 15.79 -13.38 37.29
CA ASP A 278 14.85 -14.49 37.34
C ASP A 278 13.80 -14.50 36.19
N GLY A 279 14.23 -14.12 34.98
CA GLY A 279 13.37 -14.07 33.80
C GLY A 279 12.36 -12.91 33.81
N LYS A 280 12.65 -11.84 34.54
CA LYS A 280 11.84 -10.61 34.61
C LYS A 280 12.70 -9.38 34.42
N PHE A 281 12.10 -8.32 33.88
CA PHE A 281 12.70 -6.99 33.89
C PHE A 281 12.17 -6.20 35.07
N LEU A 282 13.08 -5.68 35.89
CA LEU A 282 12.78 -4.91 37.09
C LEU A 282 13.32 -3.49 36.94
N THR A 283 12.52 -2.52 37.38
CA THR A 283 12.96 -1.14 37.60
C THR A 283 13.87 -1.06 38.83
N LYS A 284 14.56 0.07 39.01
CA LYS A 284 15.48 0.30 40.14
C LYS A 284 14.81 0.18 41.52
N ASP A 285 13.50 0.39 41.60
CA ASP A 285 12.71 0.22 42.83
C ASP A 285 12.08 -1.17 42.99
N GLY A 286 12.38 -2.10 42.07
CA GLY A 286 11.92 -3.49 42.11
C GLY A 286 10.55 -3.74 41.47
N THR A 287 9.98 -2.75 40.78
CA THR A 287 8.70 -2.92 40.06
C THR A 287 8.88 -3.78 38.82
N ASP A 288 8.00 -4.77 38.64
CA ASP A 288 7.97 -5.61 37.44
C ASP A 288 7.44 -4.82 36.24
N VAL A 289 8.24 -4.76 35.16
CA VAL A 289 7.89 -4.04 33.93
C VAL A 289 6.65 -4.60 33.26
N ILE A 290 6.33 -5.88 33.45
CA ILE A 290 5.13 -6.48 32.87
C ILE A 290 3.85 -5.80 33.38
N GLU A 291 3.83 -5.35 34.63
CA GLU A 291 2.71 -4.64 35.23
C GLU A 291 2.59 -3.21 34.69
N LEU A 292 3.73 -2.55 34.49
CA LEU A 292 3.78 -1.23 33.86
C LEU A 292 3.30 -1.30 32.41
N LEU A 293 3.71 -2.34 31.69
CA LEU A 293 3.27 -2.61 30.33
C LEU A 293 1.76 -2.86 30.28
N ARG A 294 1.20 -3.64 31.22
CA ARG A 294 -0.25 -3.84 31.36
C ARG A 294 -0.98 -2.51 31.52
N ILE A 295 -0.53 -1.66 32.43
CA ILE A 295 -1.11 -0.32 32.66
C ILE A 295 -1.00 0.53 31.39
N GLY A 296 0.15 0.54 30.73
CA GLY A 296 0.40 1.26 29.49
C GLY A 296 -0.54 0.85 28.37
N VAL A 297 -0.72 -0.46 28.14
CA VAL A 297 -1.66 -0.99 27.14
C VAL A 297 -3.10 -0.58 27.46
N MET A 298 -3.53 -0.76 28.72
CA MET A 298 -4.91 -0.48 29.11
C MET A 298 -5.27 1.01 29.04
N ASN A 299 -4.30 1.89 29.21
CA ASN A 299 -4.48 3.34 29.13
C ASN A 299 -4.18 3.92 27.73
N SER A 300 -3.64 3.12 26.81
CA SER A 300 -3.28 3.58 25.48
C SER A 300 -4.51 4.02 24.69
N LYS A 301 -4.40 5.19 24.04
CA LYS A 301 -5.39 5.70 23.08
C LYS A 301 -5.15 5.17 21.66
N ASN A 302 -3.96 4.64 21.41
CA ASN A 302 -3.54 4.12 20.10
C ASN A 302 -3.97 2.66 19.90
N ILE A 303 -4.33 1.96 20.99
CA ILE A 303 -4.81 0.58 20.96
C ILE A 303 -6.34 0.62 21.17
N PRO A 304 -7.15 0.21 20.17
CA PRO A 304 -8.60 0.14 20.32
C PRO A 304 -9.00 -0.80 21.46
N GLU A 305 -10.08 -0.46 22.17
CA GLU A 305 -10.52 -1.16 23.39
C GLU A 305 -10.64 -2.69 23.19
N GLN A 306 -11.22 -3.11 22.07
CA GLN A 306 -11.41 -4.52 21.74
C GLN A 306 -10.11 -5.31 21.51
N TYR A 307 -8.97 -4.63 21.34
CA TYR A 307 -7.67 -5.26 21.09
C TYR A 307 -6.70 -5.16 22.27
N LYS A 308 -7.05 -4.47 23.35
CA LYS A 308 -6.13 -4.25 24.48
C LYS A 308 -5.67 -5.54 25.14
N SER A 309 -6.58 -6.49 25.38
CA SER A 309 -6.20 -7.79 25.97
C SER A 309 -5.26 -8.56 25.05
N VAL A 310 -5.57 -8.64 23.76
CA VAL A 310 -4.73 -9.36 22.78
C VAL A 310 -3.35 -8.70 22.63
N ALA A 311 -3.30 -7.37 22.61
CA ALA A 311 -2.04 -6.64 22.56
C ALA A 311 -1.19 -6.91 23.82
N PHE A 312 -1.80 -6.86 25.00
CA PHE A 312 -1.10 -7.18 26.25
C PHE A 312 -0.60 -8.63 26.27
N ASP A 313 -1.43 -9.59 25.89
CA ASP A 313 -1.04 -11.01 25.85
C ASP A 313 0.16 -11.23 24.91
N SER A 314 0.15 -10.58 23.74
CA SER A 314 1.27 -10.63 22.80
C SER A 314 2.54 -10.00 23.38
N TYR A 315 2.45 -8.77 23.88
CA TYR A 315 3.62 -8.03 24.36
C TYR A 315 4.20 -8.65 25.64
N SER A 316 3.35 -9.17 26.52
CA SER A 316 3.77 -9.86 27.74
C SER A 316 4.49 -11.19 27.44
N ALA A 317 4.02 -11.93 26.43
CA ALA A 317 4.70 -13.14 25.95
C ALA A 317 6.09 -12.82 25.39
N ASP A 318 6.19 -11.81 24.51
CA ASP A 318 7.48 -11.38 23.94
C ASP A 318 8.44 -10.86 25.03
N LEU A 319 7.94 -10.07 25.99
CA LEU A 319 8.74 -9.56 27.10
C LEU A 319 9.27 -10.68 27.97
N SER A 320 8.43 -11.67 28.29
CA SER A 320 8.82 -12.83 29.10
C SER A 320 9.84 -13.69 28.37
N GLU A 321 9.69 -13.89 27.07
CA GLU A 321 10.64 -14.68 26.27
C GLU A 321 12.00 -13.99 26.15
N VAL A 322 12.01 -12.67 25.88
CA VAL A 322 13.25 -11.88 25.90
C VAL A 322 13.88 -11.89 27.29
N ALA A 323 13.07 -11.79 28.35
CA ALA A 323 13.58 -11.80 29.71
C ALA A 323 14.20 -13.16 30.08
N ARG A 324 13.57 -14.26 29.69
CA ARG A 324 14.05 -15.63 29.91
C ARG A 324 15.33 -15.93 29.15
N LYS A 325 15.46 -15.46 27.90
CA LYS A 325 16.67 -15.60 27.09
C LYS A 325 17.81 -14.69 27.59
N GLY A 326 17.46 -13.56 28.20
CA GLY A 326 18.37 -12.49 28.58
C GLY A 326 18.55 -11.50 27.43
N PHE A 327 18.34 -10.22 27.70
CA PHE A 327 18.36 -9.16 26.68
C PHE A 327 19.68 -9.15 25.88
N GLU A 328 20.82 -9.19 26.58
CA GLU A 328 22.16 -9.19 25.98
C GLU A 328 22.51 -10.48 25.22
N ASN A 329 21.79 -11.58 25.46
CA ASN A 329 22.04 -12.86 24.80
C ASN A 329 21.34 -12.98 23.42
N ILE A 330 20.41 -12.08 23.12
CA ILE A 330 19.77 -12.00 21.81
C ILE A 330 20.47 -10.90 21.03
N GLU A 331 20.96 -11.21 19.83
CA GLU A 331 21.56 -10.22 18.94
C GLU A 331 20.58 -9.08 18.58
N ASP A 332 21.11 -7.88 18.37
CA ASP A 332 20.31 -6.74 17.94
C ASP A 332 19.93 -6.83 16.45
N LEU A 333 18.77 -6.27 16.10
CA LEU A 333 18.33 -6.11 14.70
C LEU A 333 19.09 -4.95 14.02
N ASN A 334 20.42 -5.03 13.99
CA ASN A 334 21.24 -4.08 13.26
C ASN A 334 20.99 -4.24 11.75
N LEU A 335 20.46 -3.19 11.12
CA LEU A 335 20.17 -3.22 9.69
C LEU A 335 21.27 -2.50 8.91
N SER A 336 21.79 -3.18 7.91
CA SER A 336 22.85 -2.70 7.04
C SER A 336 22.36 -2.45 5.63
N ILE A 337 22.99 -1.48 4.99
CA ILE A 337 22.86 -1.22 3.57
C ILE A 337 24.18 -0.75 2.96
N ASP A 338 24.49 -1.29 1.78
CA ASP A 338 25.68 -0.89 1.04
C ASP A 338 25.39 0.34 0.18
N TYR A 339 26.40 1.17 -0.07
CA TYR A 339 26.32 2.29 -1.00
C TYR A 339 27.51 2.26 -1.94
N LYS A 340 27.21 2.24 -3.23
CA LYS A 340 28.19 2.19 -4.30
C LYS A 340 27.62 2.85 -5.54
N ASN A 341 28.45 3.61 -6.26
CA ASN A 341 28.08 4.25 -7.52
C ASN A 341 26.81 5.10 -7.38
N SER A 342 26.76 5.92 -6.33
CA SER A 342 25.64 6.82 -6.03
C SER A 342 24.30 6.13 -5.78
N SER A 343 24.31 4.84 -5.41
CA SER A 343 23.11 4.08 -5.14
C SER A 343 23.29 3.18 -3.92
N PHE A 344 22.23 3.10 -3.11
CA PHE A 344 22.13 2.09 -2.05
C PHE A 344 21.78 0.71 -2.62
N HIS A 345 22.38 -0.35 -2.07
CA HIS A 345 22.21 -1.75 -2.43
C HIS A 345 21.88 -2.58 -1.21
N ASP A 346 20.89 -3.46 -1.34
CA ASP A 346 20.36 -4.25 -0.24
C ASP A 346 21.37 -5.31 0.23
N VAL A 347 21.50 -5.46 1.55
CA VAL A 347 22.37 -6.46 2.17
C VAL A 347 21.53 -7.65 2.63
N GLY A 348 22.08 -8.86 2.48
CA GLY A 348 21.46 -10.09 2.99
C GLY A 348 20.28 -10.60 2.16
N GLN A 349 20.01 -10.01 1.00
CA GLN A 349 18.89 -10.37 0.11
C GLN A 349 19.41 -10.81 -1.26
N SER A 350 18.69 -11.71 -1.93
CA SER A 350 19.05 -12.20 -3.27
C SER A 350 18.65 -11.21 -4.38
N GLU A 351 17.46 -10.63 -4.26
CA GLU A 351 16.98 -9.54 -5.09
C GLU A 351 17.35 -8.22 -4.43
N THR A 352 17.97 -7.32 -5.18
CA THR A 352 18.23 -5.96 -4.73
C THR A 352 17.55 -4.95 -5.65
N TYR A 353 17.14 -3.85 -5.04
CA TYR A 353 16.60 -2.68 -5.68
C TYR A 353 17.69 -1.66 -6.00
N GLY A 354 18.98 -1.93 -5.77
CA GLY A 354 20.05 -1.03 -6.16
C GLY A 354 20.13 -0.80 -7.67
N VAL A 355 20.57 0.40 -8.09
CA VAL A 355 20.70 0.72 -9.52
C VAL A 355 21.69 -0.25 -10.19
N GLY A 356 21.31 -0.79 -11.36
CA GLY A 356 22.11 -1.76 -12.12
C GLY A 356 21.93 -3.23 -11.71
N LYS A 357 20.98 -3.54 -10.83
CA LYS A 357 20.66 -4.91 -10.37
C LYS A 357 19.17 -5.25 -10.43
N ARG A 358 18.42 -4.58 -11.30
CA ARG A 358 16.94 -4.63 -11.35
C ARG A 358 16.37 -5.41 -12.53
N ASP A 359 17.20 -6.12 -13.30
CA ASP A 359 16.75 -6.81 -14.52
C ASP A 359 15.63 -7.82 -14.25
N TRP A 360 15.68 -8.47 -13.09
CA TRP A 360 14.66 -9.39 -12.60
C TRP A 360 13.26 -8.76 -12.50
N ILE A 361 13.15 -7.44 -12.25
CA ILE A 361 11.86 -6.73 -12.20
C ILE A 361 11.24 -6.68 -13.59
N TYR A 362 12.05 -6.43 -14.63
CA TYR A 362 11.59 -6.40 -16.01
C TYR A 362 11.20 -7.79 -16.51
N GLU A 363 11.99 -8.81 -16.17
CA GLU A 363 11.67 -10.21 -16.46
C GLU A 363 10.38 -10.65 -15.75
N LEU A 364 10.22 -10.28 -14.47
CA LEU A 364 9.00 -10.54 -13.72
C LEU A 364 7.79 -9.86 -14.37
N LYS A 365 7.91 -8.58 -14.74
CA LYS A 365 6.85 -7.83 -15.43
C LYS A 365 6.46 -8.47 -16.75
N ALA A 366 7.45 -8.85 -17.58
CA ALA A 366 7.21 -9.55 -18.83
C ALA A 366 6.49 -10.89 -18.61
N SER A 367 6.87 -11.66 -17.58
CA SER A 367 6.26 -12.96 -17.25
C SER A 367 4.82 -12.89 -16.74
N LYS A 368 4.35 -11.70 -16.33
CA LYS A 368 3.01 -11.47 -15.74
C LYS A 368 2.12 -10.57 -16.60
N THR A 369 2.54 -10.28 -17.83
CA THR A 369 1.81 -9.40 -18.73
C THR A 369 0.51 -10.06 -19.18
N GLN A 370 -0.61 -9.40 -18.92
CA GLN A 370 -1.94 -9.72 -19.46
C GLN A 370 -2.77 -8.43 -19.43
N THR A 371 -3.79 -8.35 -20.29
CA THR A 371 -4.72 -7.22 -20.33
C THR A 371 -5.75 -7.26 -19.19
N LEU A 372 -6.38 -6.12 -18.88
CA LEU A 372 -7.51 -6.05 -17.96
C LEU A 372 -8.72 -6.85 -18.46
N GLY A 373 -8.90 -6.95 -19.79
CA GLY A 373 -9.90 -7.81 -20.40
C GLY A 373 -9.72 -9.27 -20.03
N GLU A 374 -8.49 -9.78 -20.14
CA GLU A 374 -8.12 -11.17 -19.79
C GLU A 374 -8.17 -11.40 -18.28
N ALA A 375 -7.60 -10.48 -17.49
CA ALA A 375 -7.51 -10.57 -16.04
C ALA A 375 -8.90 -10.67 -15.38
N PHE A 376 -9.87 -9.92 -15.89
CA PHE A 376 -11.23 -9.84 -15.35
C PHE A 376 -12.27 -10.60 -16.20
N LYS A 377 -11.84 -11.50 -17.10
CA LYS A 377 -12.74 -12.19 -18.04
C LYS A 377 -13.92 -12.90 -17.37
N GLU A 378 -13.70 -13.50 -16.19
CA GLU A 378 -14.74 -14.21 -15.44
C GLU A 378 -15.77 -13.27 -14.83
N TYR A 379 -15.35 -12.06 -14.42
CA TYR A 379 -16.25 -11.02 -13.90
C TYR A 379 -17.04 -10.30 -14.99
N ARG A 380 -16.58 -10.40 -16.24
CA ARG A 380 -17.26 -9.84 -17.42
C ARG A 380 -18.32 -10.78 -17.96
N LYS A 381 -18.32 -12.05 -17.57
CA LYS A 381 -19.39 -12.98 -17.94
C LYS A 381 -20.66 -12.57 -17.22
N ASP A 382 -21.75 -12.53 -17.97
CA ASP A 382 -23.07 -12.50 -17.36
C ASP A 382 -23.28 -13.86 -16.69
N ILE A 383 -23.02 -13.90 -15.39
CA ILE A 383 -23.26 -15.09 -14.59
C ILE A 383 -24.78 -15.25 -14.49
N VAL A 384 -25.31 -16.24 -15.20
CA VAL A 384 -26.69 -16.69 -15.08
C VAL A 384 -26.84 -17.46 -13.77
N TYR A 385 -26.69 -16.79 -12.62
CA TYR A 385 -27.05 -17.34 -11.32
C TYR A 385 -28.24 -16.55 -10.79
N GLY A 386 -29.41 -17.17 -10.83
CA GLY A 386 -30.60 -16.68 -10.13
C GLY A 386 -31.51 -15.72 -10.91
N GLU A 387 -31.39 -15.60 -12.23
CA GLU A 387 -32.48 -15.04 -13.02
C GLU A 387 -33.59 -16.08 -13.12
N ASN A 388 -34.79 -15.73 -12.64
CA ASN A 388 -36.00 -16.51 -12.85
C ASN A 388 -36.05 -16.86 -14.34
N SER A 389 -36.09 -18.15 -14.66
CA SER A 389 -36.15 -18.67 -16.04
C SER A 389 -37.18 -17.96 -16.95
N GLN A 390 -38.17 -17.29 -16.36
CA GLN A 390 -39.14 -16.45 -17.04
C GLN A 390 -38.55 -15.19 -17.69
N ASP A 391 -37.55 -14.54 -17.11
CA ASP A 391 -37.02 -13.27 -17.63
C ASP A 391 -36.02 -13.51 -18.77
N ILE A 392 -35.26 -14.62 -18.70
CA ILE A 392 -34.42 -15.11 -19.81
C ILE A 392 -35.29 -15.44 -21.03
N ILE A 393 -36.46 -16.06 -20.84
CA ILE A 393 -37.39 -16.41 -21.92
C ILE A 393 -38.03 -15.14 -22.52
N LYS A 394 -38.33 -14.12 -21.70
CA LYS A 394 -38.88 -12.84 -22.19
C LYS A 394 -37.87 -12.06 -23.04
N ASP A 395 -36.62 -11.99 -22.58
CA ASP A 395 -35.56 -11.25 -23.27
C ASP A 395 -35.09 -11.99 -24.53
N ALA A 396 -34.96 -13.31 -24.50
CA ALA A 396 -34.57 -14.11 -25.66
C ALA A 396 -35.64 -14.12 -26.79
N LEU A 397 -36.92 -13.91 -26.44
CA LEU A 397 -38.03 -13.91 -27.41
C LEU A 397 -38.55 -12.51 -27.77
N ASN A 398 -38.01 -11.45 -27.16
CA ASN A 398 -38.35 -10.05 -27.44
C ASN A 398 -39.87 -9.75 -27.37
N LEU A 399 -40.57 -10.33 -26.39
CA LEU A 399 -42.04 -10.22 -26.26
C LEU A 399 -42.41 -9.14 -25.23
N LYS A 400 -43.04 -8.04 -25.70
CA LYS A 400 -43.65 -7.02 -24.83
C LYS A 400 -44.98 -7.47 -24.19
N GLU A 401 -45.64 -8.50 -24.72
CA GLU A 401 -46.86 -9.12 -24.19
C GLU A 401 -46.87 -10.63 -24.52
N PHE A 402 -47.39 -11.44 -23.59
CA PHE A 402 -47.51 -12.89 -23.75
C PHE A 402 -48.83 -13.24 -24.46
N SER A 403 -48.77 -13.93 -25.60
CA SER A 403 -49.94 -14.29 -26.42
C SER A 403 -49.90 -15.79 -26.76
N PHE A 404 -50.99 -16.49 -26.46
CA PHE A 404 -51.19 -17.92 -26.74
C PHE A 404 -51.59 -18.24 -28.19
N LYS A 405 -51.60 -17.26 -29.10
CA LYS A 405 -52.00 -17.50 -30.49
C LYS A 405 -51.12 -18.59 -31.14
N GLY A 406 -51.76 -19.71 -31.48
CA GLY A 406 -51.12 -20.87 -32.12
C GLY A 406 -50.72 -22.00 -31.16
N ILE A 407 -51.34 -22.10 -29.98
CA ILE A 407 -51.49 -23.39 -29.28
C ILE A 407 -52.80 -24.04 -29.78
N LYS A 408 -52.91 -25.36 -29.68
CA LYS A 408 -54.04 -26.16 -30.19
C LYS A 408 -55.32 -25.89 -29.39
N SER A 409 -56.47 -26.12 -30.02
CA SER A 409 -57.81 -25.88 -29.45
C SER A 409 -58.04 -26.53 -28.08
N GLU A 410 -57.50 -27.73 -27.86
CA GLU A 410 -57.61 -28.43 -26.59
C GLU A 410 -56.89 -27.69 -25.45
N ALA A 411 -55.74 -27.06 -25.73
CA ALA A 411 -55.02 -26.27 -24.74
C ALA A 411 -55.76 -24.98 -24.36
N ASP A 412 -56.38 -24.33 -25.34
CA ASP A 412 -57.25 -23.16 -25.11
C ASP A 412 -58.43 -23.55 -24.23
N SER A 413 -59.04 -24.73 -24.47
CA SER A 413 -60.14 -25.24 -23.63
C SER A 413 -59.72 -25.52 -22.18
N LEU A 414 -58.49 -25.99 -21.96
CA LEU A 414 -57.94 -26.22 -20.61
C LEU A 414 -57.67 -24.90 -19.90
N LEU A 415 -57.11 -23.91 -20.61
CA LEU A 415 -56.87 -22.57 -20.06
C LEU A 415 -58.18 -21.82 -19.75
N GLU A 416 -59.23 -22.03 -20.54
CA GLU A 416 -60.58 -21.50 -20.24
C GLU A 416 -61.21 -22.18 -19.02
N LYS A 417 -61.07 -23.50 -18.90
CA LYS A 417 -61.69 -24.27 -17.82
C LYS A 417 -61.00 -24.07 -16.47
N TYR A 418 -59.67 -24.05 -16.43
CA TYR A 418 -58.88 -24.01 -15.20
C TYR A 418 -58.23 -22.64 -14.92
N GLY A 419 -58.23 -21.75 -15.92
CA GLY A 419 -57.77 -20.37 -15.79
C GLY A 419 -56.27 -20.18 -16.07
N SER A 420 -55.91 -19.00 -16.58
CA SER A 420 -54.53 -18.61 -16.93
C SER A 420 -53.64 -18.25 -15.73
N LYS A 421 -54.07 -18.56 -14.51
CA LYS A 421 -53.31 -18.30 -13.28
C LYS A 421 -52.55 -19.53 -12.77
N ASP A 422 -52.87 -20.73 -13.27
CA ASP A 422 -52.10 -21.93 -12.97
C ASP A 422 -50.83 -21.96 -13.83
N MET A 423 -49.72 -21.55 -13.21
CA MET A 423 -48.41 -21.44 -13.87
C MET A 423 -47.80 -22.79 -14.21
N GLU A 424 -48.22 -23.87 -13.54
CA GLU A 424 -47.72 -25.22 -13.78
C GLU A 424 -48.42 -25.83 -15.01
N LEU A 425 -49.73 -25.59 -15.15
CA LEU A 425 -50.48 -25.90 -16.36
C LEU A 425 -49.89 -25.19 -17.59
N ILE A 426 -49.62 -23.89 -17.48
CA ILE A 426 -49.03 -23.10 -18.57
C ILE A 426 -47.66 -23.66 -18.98
N LYS A 427 -46.83 -24.04 -18.01
CA LYS A 427 -45.51 -24.62 -18.26
C LYS A 427 -45.61 -25.94 -19.03
N LEU A 428 -46.53 -26.82 -18.64
CA LEU A 428 -46.74 -28.11 -19.30
C LEU A 428 -47.27 -27.94 -20.73
N LEU A 429 -48.18 -27.00 -20.96
CA LEU A 429 -48.69 -26.67 -22.29
C LEU A 429 -47.59 -26.10 -23.21
N LEU A 430 -46.69 -25.27 -22.68
CA LEU A 430 -45.54 -24.75 -23.43
C LEU A 430 -44.50 -25.83 -23.72
N MET A 431 -44.26 -26.75 -22.78
CA MET A 431 -43.35 -27.88 -22.96
C MET A 431 -43.83 -28.82 -24.06
N GLN A 432 -45.13 -29.13 -24.11
CA GLN A 432 -45.71 -29.93 -25.20
C GLN A 432 -45.47 -29.27 -26.56
N LYS A 433 -45.74 -27.96 -26.69
CA LYS A 433 -45.51 -27.22 -27.95
C LYS A 433 -44.05 -27.29 -28.41
N TYR A 434 -43.11 -27.26 -27.48
CA TYR A 434 -41.68 -27.30 -27.79
C TYR A 434 -41.20 -28.72 -28.15
N LEU A 435 -41.71 -29.74 -27.47
CA LEU A 435 -41.25 -31.12 -27.60
C LEU A 435 -41.93 -31.89 -28.74
N MET A 436 -43.20 -31.61 -29.01
CA MET A 436 -44.01 -32.41 -29.94
C MET A 436 -44.34 -31.69 -31.24
N GLY A 437 -43.91 -30.42 -31.39
CA GLY A 437 -44.13 -29.64 -32.61
C GLY A 437 -45.55 -29.10 -32.76
N LYS A 438 -45.90 -28.64 -33.96
CA LYS A 438 -47.17 -27.94 -34.23
C LYS A 438 -48.28 -28.86 -34.76
N ASP A 439 -47.98 -30.10 -35.11
CA ASP A 439 -48.92 -31.03 -35.76
C ASP A 439 -49.69 -31.84 -34.73
N ASP A 440 -50.92 -32.24 -35.06
CA ASP A 440 -51.83 -32.90 -34.11
C ASP A 440 -51.65 -34.42 -34.06
N SER A 441 -50.63 -34.84 -33.31
CA SER A 441 -50.28 -36.25 -33.16
C SER A 441 -51.15 -36.93 -32.08
N GLU A 442 -51.26 -38.26 -32.16
CA GLU A 442 -51.96 -39.04 -31.14
C GLU A 442 -51.32 -38.89 -29.75
N ALA A 443 -50.01 -38.61 -29.71
CA ALA A 443 -49.29 -38.31 -28.47
C ALA A 443 -49.76 -37.00 -27.82
N ASP A 444 -50.16 -36.01 -28.62
CA ASP A 444 -50.65 -34.73 -28.11
C ASP A 444 -52.04 -34.86 -27.48
N LYS A 445 -52.91 -35.65 -28.10
CA LYS A 445 -54.23 -35.95 -27.56
C LYS A 445 -54.13 -36.68 -26.23
N GLU A 446 -53.26 -37.68 -26.14
CA GLU A 446 -53.06 -38.40 -24.88
C GLU A 446 -52.41 -37.51 -23.83
N PHE A 447 -51.49 -36.62 -24.22
CA PHE A 447 -50.91 -35.63 -23.33
C PHE A 447 -51.97 -34.68 -22.74
N TYR A 448 -52.84 -34.08 -23.57
CA TYR A 448 -53.86 -33.17 -23.07
C TYR A 448 -54.93 -33.88 -22.23
N LYS A 449 -55.23 -35.14 -22.55
CA LYS A 449 -56.11 -35.98 -21.73
C LYS A 449 -55.52 -36.23 -20.34
N LEU A 450 -54.26 -36.67 -20.26
CA LEU A 450 -53.56 -36.88 -18.99
C LEU A 450 -53.44 -35.57 -18.19
N LEU A 451 -53.19 -34.46 -18.88
CA LEU A 451 -53.10 -33.14 -18.26
C LEU A 451 -54.43 -32.68 -17.67
N LYS A 452 -55.54 -33.00 -18.34
CA LYS A 452 -56.89 -32.75 -17.83
C LYS A 452 -57.20 -33.61 -16.60
N GLU A 453 -56.86 -34.89 -16.64
CA GLU A 453 -57.03 -35.81 -15.50
C GLU A 453 -56.21 -35.36 -14.29
N TRP A 454 -54.99 -34.88 -14.53
CA TRP A 454 -54.12 -34.31 -13.50
C TRP A 454 -54.72 -33.04 -12.88
N GLU A 455 -55.25 -32.11 -13.67
CA GLU A 455 -55.93 -30.92 -13.14
C GLU A 455 -57.19 -31.27 -12.33
N GLU A 456 -57.98 -32.25 -12.78
CA GLU A 456 -59.17 -32.70 -12.04
C GLU A 456 -58.78 -33.34 -10.70
N SER A 457 -57.64 -34.03 -10.63
CA SER A 457 -57.14 -34.63 -9.39
C SER A 457 -56.77 -33.61 -8.30
N LYS A 458 -56.37 -32.39 -8.68
CA LYS A 458 -56.04 -31.30 -7.72
C LYS A 458 -57.25 -30.78 -6.94
N THR A 459 -58.47 -31.09 -7.39
CA THR A 459 -59.71 -30.64 -6.75
C THR A 459 -60.41 -31.71 -5.91
N GLN A 460 -59.80 -32.90 -5.79
CA GLN A 460 -60.33 -34.04 -5.00
C GLN A 460 -59.60 -34.27 -3.67
N GLU A 461 -58.63 -33.42 -3.31
CA GLU A 461 -58.08 -33.25 -1.95
C GLU A 461 -58.54 -31.90 -1.38
#